data_AF-A0A1F9VMF6-F1
#
_entry.id   AF-A0A1F9VMF6-F1
#
_cell.length_a   1.000
_cell.length_b   1.000
_cell.length_c   1.000
_cell.angle_alpha   90.00
_cell.angle_beta   90.00
_cell.angle_gamma   90.00
#
_symmetry.space_group_name_H-M   'P 1'
#
loop_
_entity.id
_entity.type
_entity.pdbx_description
1 polymer ?
#
loop_
_entity_poly.entity_id
_entity_poly.type
_entity_poly.pdbx_seq_one_letter_code
_entity_poly.pdbx_strand_id
1 'polypeptide(L)'
;MSYTGVGKALKFRGIVHEEDQKMVIVLDSSVLFGQDKRRQSLDDGEGLELLRSVADFVKRFYYRVPMNLRIYASDEALAMTQAKAFVHYFTAELLAKENEISSQAFKAPYLSQRVEVVLEQGKK
;
A
#
# COMPACT_ATOMS: atom_id res chain seq x y z
N MET A 1 36.12 23.26 -4.87
CA MET A 1 34.79 23.72 -4.42
C MET A 1 33.95 22.47 -4.14
N SER A 2 33.71 22.14 -2.87
CA SER A 2 32.92 20.98 -2.48
C SER A 2 31.45 21.35 -2.38
N TYR A 3 30.59 20.70 -3.18
CA TYR A 3 29.14 20.78 -3.03
C TYR A 3 28.73 19.88 -1.87
N THR A 4 28.43 20.46 -0.70
CA THR A 4 27.62 19.80 0.32
C THR A 4 26.18 19.73 -0.18
N GLY A 5 25.74 18.56 -0.63
CA GLY A 5 24.35 18.30 -0.95
C GLY A 5 23.50 18.33 0.32
N VAL A 6 22.87 19.47 0.58
CA VAL A 6 21.88 19.64 1.65
C VAL A 6 20.61 18.88 1.28
N GLY A 7 20.26 17.88 2.10
CA GLY A 7 18.91 17.34 2.24
C GLY A 7 18.39 16.50 1.06
N LYS A 8 18.76 15.23 0.97
CA LYS A 8 17.84 14.27 0.35
C LYS A 8 16.56 14.30 1.17
N ALA A 9 15.44 14.72 0.56
CA ALA A 9 14.12 14.66 1.18
C ALA A 9 13.91 13.26 1.77
N LEU A 10 13.40 13.19 3.00
CA LEU A 10 13.07 11.93 3.66
C LEU A 10 12.06 11.20 2.77
N LYS A 11 12.52 10.19 2.01
CA LYS A 11 11.65 9.37 1.17
C LYS A 11 10.93 8.40 2.08
N PHE A 12 9.77 8.83 2.51
CA PHE A 12 8.89 8.03 3.32
C PHE A 12 8.32 6.87 2.48
N ARG A 13 8.67 5.62 2.81
CA ARG A 13 8.20 4.43 2.08
C ARG A 13 6.92 3.85 2.67
N GLY A 14 6.78 3.90 4.01
CA GLY A 14 5.55 3.55 4.69
C GLY A 14 5.58 3.73 6.22
N ILE A 15 4.39 3.81 6.84
CA ILE A 15 4.14 4.00 8.28
C ILE A 15 3.32 2.79 8.68
N VAL A 16 3.67 2.18 9.80
CA VAL A 16 2.78 1.25 10.49
C VAL A 16 2.27 1.96 11.74
N HIS A 17 0.96 1.98 11.92
CA HIS A 17 0.33 2.49 13.13
C HIS A 17 -0.91 1.67 13.48
N GLU A 18 -1.43 1.88 14.67
CA GLU A 18 -2.68 1.29 15.12
C GLU A 18 -3.76 2.39 15.18
N GLU A 19 -4.93 2.11 14.60
CA GLU A 19 -6.10 2.99 14.59
C GLU A 19 -7.33 2.11 14.86
N ASP A 20 -8.13 2.45 15.88
CA ASP A 20 -9.36 1.72 16.24
C ASP A 20 -9.20 0.19 16.34
N GLN A 21 -8.12 -0.28 16.98
CA GLN A 21 -7.74 -1.71 17.09
C GLN A 21 -7.42 -2.40 15.76
N LYS A 22 -7.20 -1.62 14.69
CA LYS A 22 -6.76 -2.09 13.39
C LYS A 22 -5.31 -1.71 13.18
N MET A 23 -4.54 -2.59 12.58
CA MET A 23 -3.22 -2.24 12.12
C MET A 23 -3.33 -1.63 10.72
N VAL A 24 -2.75 -0.44 10.55
CA VAL A 24 -2.78 0.30 9.29
C VAL A 24 -1.35 0.51 8.81
N ILE A 25 -1.06 -0.05 7.63
CA ILE A 25 0.20 0.13 6.92
C ILE A 25 -0.05 1.13 5.80
N VAL A 26 0.45 2.35 5.95
CA VAL A 26 0.38 3.40 4.94
C VAL A 26 1.60 3.30 4.05
N LEU A 27 1.41 3.29 2.73
CA LEU A 27 2.44 3.17 1.70
C LEU A 27 2.38 4.39 0.76
N ASP A 28 3.54 4.92 0.38
CA ASP A 28 3.60 6.05 -0.55
C ASP A 28 3.31 5.59 -1.99
N SER A 29 2.26 6.16 -2.60
CA SER A 29 1.91 5.92 -4.00
C SER A 29 3.03 6.28 -4.97
N SER A 30 3.96 7.17 -4.61
CA SER A 30 5.09 7.54 -5.49
C SER A 30 6.10 6.39 -5.68
N VAL A 31 6.19 5.52 -4.67
CA VAL A 31 7.04 4.32 -4.68
C VAL A 31 6.32 3.19 -5.43
N LEU A 32 5.00 3.09 -5.25
CA LEU A 32 4.19 2.01 -5.80
C LEU A 32 3.80 2.20 -7.27
N PHE A 33 3.60 3.46 -7.70
CA PHE A 33 3.05 3.81 -9.01
C PHE A 33 3.87 4.88 -9.74
N GLY A 34 5.13 5.04 -9.36
CA GLY A 34 6.03 6.04 -9.94
C GLY A 34 5.77 7.47 -9.43
N GLN A 35 6.68 8.38 -9.75
CA GLN A 35 6.69 9.76 -9.21
C GLN A 35 5.43 10.57 -9.54
N ASP A 36 4.76 10.28 -10.66
CA ASP A 36 3.50 10.93 -11.02
C ASP A 36 2.29 10.35 -10.28
N LYS A 37 2.43 9.19 -9.63
CA LYS A 37 1.39 8.41 -8.94
C LYS A 37 0.25 7.95 -9.85
N ARG A 38 0.47 7.93 -11.17
CA ARG A 38 -0.59 7.68 -12.17
C ARG A 38 -0.46 6.35 -12.90
N ARG A 39 0.60 5.59 -12.65
CA ARG A 39 0.72 4.25 -13.22
C ARG A 39 -0.43 3.37 -12.72
N GLN A 40 -0.98 2.59 -13.64
CA GLN A 40 -2.05 1.64 -13.36
C GLN A 40 -1.51 0.30 -12.82
N SER A 41 -0.29 -0.04 -13.22
CA SER A 41 0.44 -1.21 -12.74
C SER A 41 1.39 -0.83 -11.60
N LEU A 42 1.68 -1.81 -10.75
CA LEU A 42 2.72 -1.73 -9.73
C LEU A 42 4.09 -1.49 -10.39
N ASP A 43 4.91 -0.67 -9.74
CA ASP A 43 6.33 -0.53 -10.06
C ASP A 43 7.07 -1.86 -9.77
N ASP A 44 7.85 -2.32 -10.75
CA ASP A 44 8.57 -3.59 -10.72
C ASP A 44 9.92 -3.51 -9.97
N GLY A 45 10.31 -2.32 -9.51
CA GLY A 45 11.50 -2.07 -8.70
C GLY A 45 11.16 -1.93 -7.22
N GLU A 46 11.38 -0.72 -6.67
CA GLU A 46 11.24 -0.45 -5.24
C GLU A 46 9.81 -0.70 -4.74
N GLY A 47 8.79 -0.51 -5.59
CA GLY A 47 7.39 -0.79 -5.25
C GLY A 47 7.15 -2.26 -4.94
N LEU A 48 7.68 -3.17 -5.75
CA LEU A 48 7.53 -4.61 -5.55
C LEU A 48 8.27 -5.10 -4.31
N GLU A 49 9.47 -4.59 -4.03
CA GLU A 49 10.21 -4.93 -2.80
C GLU A 49 9.47 -4.50 -1.53
N LEU A 50 8.86 -3.31 -1.56
CA LEU A 50 8.02 -2.80 -0.47
C LEU A 50 6.81 -3.73 -0.26
N LEU A 51 6.14 -4.13 -1.33
CA LEU A 51 4.98 -5.02 -1.25
C LEU A 51 5.33 -6.42 -0.72
N ARG A 52 6.48 -6.97 -1.13
CA ARG A 52 6.99 -8.25 -0.58
C ARG A 52 7.23 -8.14 0.91
N SER A 53 7.85 -7.05 1.35
CA SER A 53 8.10 -6.80 2.79
C SER A 53 6.80 -6.70 3.58
N VAL A 54 5.77 -6.05 3.02
CA VAL A 54 4.44 -6.00 3.62
C VAL A 54 3.79 -7.39 3.67
N ALA A 55 3.88 -8.16 2.58
CA ALA A 55 3.33 -9.50 2.53
C ALA A 55 4.00 -10.45 3.53
N ASP A 56 5.32 -10.40 3.67
CA ASP A 56 6.08 -11.19 4.65
C ASP A 56 5.67 -10.84 6.09
N PHE A 57 5.49 -9.55 6.36
CA PHE A 57 4.98 -9.08 7.64
C PHE A 57 3.57 -9.62 7.92
N VAL A 58 2.66 -9.55 6.94
CA VAL A 58 1.30 -10.10 7.05
C VAL A 58 1.34 -11.62 7.27
N LYS A 59 2.13 -12.38 6.51
CA LYS A 59 2.29 -13.83 6.69
C LYS A 59 2.78 -14.20 8.08
N ARG A 60 3.67 -13.39 8.65
CA ARG A 60 4.29 -13.70 9.95
C ARG A 60 3.40 -13.38 11.15
N PHE A 61 2.61 -12.31 11.07
CA PHE A 61 1.90 -11.78 12.24
C PHE A 61 0.38 -11.71 12.08
N TYR A 62 -0.12 -11.71 10.85
CA TYR A 62 -1.53 -11.46 10.51
C TYR A 62 -2.04 -12.48 9.47
N TYR A 63 -1.50 -13.69 9.47
CA TYR A 63 -1.92 -14.71 8.51
C TYR A 63 -3.41 -15.03 8.68
N ARG A 64 -4.15 -15.03 7.56
CA ARG A 64 -5.62 -15.20 7.49
C ARG A 64 -6.45 -14.15 8.22
N VAL A 65 -5.85 -13.01 8.57
CA VAL A 65 -6.60 -11.86 9.04
C VAL A 65 -7.23 -11.16 7.84
N PRO A 66 -8.54 -10.79 7.89
CA PRO A 66 -9.16 -10.00 6.83
C PRO A 66 -8.39 -8.71 6.57
N MET A 67 -8.07 -8.49 5.29
CA MET A 67 -7.34 -7.33 4.80
C MET A 67 -8.30 -6.41 4.03
N ASN A 68 -8.27 -5.13 4.32
CA ASN A 68 -8.93 -4.09 3.53
C ASN A 68 -7.87 -3.15 2.95
N LEU A 69 -7.86 -3.04 1.63
CA LEU A 69 -6.97 -2.18 0.88
C LEU A 69 -7.67 -0.85 0.56
N ARG A 70 -7.17 0.27 1.06
CA ARG A 70 -7.70 1.61 0.73
C ARG A 70 -6.75 2.34 -0.19
N ILE A 71 -7.20 2.68 -1.39
CA ILE A 71 -6.37 3.30 -2.42
C ILE A 71 -6.85 4.73 -2.63
N TYR A 72 -5.94 5.69 -2.46
CA TYR A 72 -6.18 7.12 -2.64
C TYR A 72 -5.42 7.61 -3.87
N ALA A 73 -6.14 7.96 -4.95
CA ALA A 73 -5.54 8.38 -6.23
C ALA A 73 -6.14 9.70 -6.76
N SER A 74 -5.69 10.18 -7.93
CA SER A 74 -6.17 11.44 -8.52
C SER A 74 -7.66 11.45 -8.84
N ASP A 75 -8.19 10.27 -9.13
CA ASP A 75 -9.59 10.00 -9.44
C ASP A 75 -9.92 8.56 -9.04
N GLU A 76 -11.22 8.29 -8.92
CA GLU A 76 -11.73 7.01 -8.45
C GLU A 76 -11.45 5.87 -9.44
N ALA A 77 -11.46 6.15 -10.75
CA ALA A 77 -11.19 5.14 -11.78
C ALA A 77 -9.74 4.64 -11.74
N LEU A 78 -8.79 5.55 -11.54
CA LEU A 78 -7.40 5.20 -11.30
C LEU A 78 -7.25 4.42 -10.00
N ALA A 79 -7.87 4.88 -8.90
CA ALA A 79 -7.82 4.20 -7.62
C ALA A 79 -8.39 2.77 -7.71
N MET A 80 -9.48 2.55 -8.43
CA MET A 80 -10.05 1.22 -8.66
C MET A 80 -9.11 0.32 -9.48
N THR A 81 -8.46 0.86 -10.51
CA THR A 81 -7.50 0.09 -11.32
C THR A 81 -6.30 -0.33 -10.47
N GLN A 82 -5.74 0.61 -9.71
CA GLN A 82 -4.65 0.36 -8.78
C GLN A 82 -5.04 -0.63 -7.68
N ALA A 83 -6.27 -0.53 -7.16
CA ALA A 83 -6.80 -1.47 -6.18
C ALA A 83 -6.85 -2.91 -6.72
N LYS A 84 -7.26 -3.11 -7.97
CA LYS A 84 -7.26 -4.43 -8.60
C LYS A 84 -5.86 -5.04 -8.70
N ALA A 85 -4.85 -4.22 -9.03
CA ALA A 85 -3.47 -4.67 -9.07
C ALA A 85 -2.97 -5.13 -7.68
N PHE A 86 -3.33 -4.38 -6.65
CA PHE A 86 -3.02 -4.71 -5.25
C PHE A 86 -3.73 -5.98 -4.76
N VAL A 87 -5.04 -6.11 -5.02
CA VAL A 87 -5.82 -7.31 -4.68
C VAL A 87 -5.20 -8.52 -5.36
N HIS A 88 -4.92 -8.44 -6.67
CA HIS A 88 -4.30 -9.53 -7.42
C HIS A 88 -2.95 -9.95 -6.81
N TYR A 89 -2.09 -8.98 -6.49
CA TYR A 89 -0.80 -9.22 -5.86
C TYR A 89 -0.93 -9.93 -4.51
N PHE A 90 -1.73 -9.38 -3.58
CA PHE A 90 -1.83 -9.94 -2.23
C PHE A 90 -2.58 -11.28 -2.21
N THR A 91 -3.56 -11.49 -3.08
CA THR A 91 -4.23 -12.80 -3.20
C THR A 91 -3.25 -13.89 -3.58
N ALA A 92 -2.40 -13.63 -4.59
CA ALA A 92 -1.38 -14.58 -5.03
C ALA A 92 -0.30 -14.79 -3.95
N GLU A 93 0.20 -13.69 -3.38
CA GLU A 93 1.32 -13.73 -2.45
C GLU A 93 0.94 -14.35 -1.10
N LEU A 94 -0.26 -14.07 -0.59
CA LEU A 94 -0.72 -14.55 0.72
C LEU A 94 -1.47 -15.88 0.65
N LEU A 95 -1.74 -16.40 -0.56
CA LEU A 95 -2.64 -17.53 -0.80
C LEU A 95 -4.01 -17.30 -0.14
N ALA A 96 -4.49 -16.06 -0.21
CA ALA A 96 -5.71 -15.64 0.44
C ALA A 96 -6.95 -16.14 -0.32
N LYS A 97 -8.03 -16.38 0.41
CA LYS A 97 -9.34 -16.68 -0.19
C LYS A 97 -9.99 -15.41 -0.73
N GLU A 98 -10.93 -15.58 -1.66
CA GLU A 98 -11.64 -14.45 -2.31
C GLU A 98 -12.32 -13.48 -1.33
N ASN A 99 -12.70 -13.93 -0.14
CA ASN A 99 -13.36 -13.12 0.88
C ASN A 99 -12.41 -12.55 1.96
N GLU A 100 -11.11 -12.84 1.89
CA GLU A 100 -10.13 -12.38 2.88
C GLU A 100 -9.49 -11.04 2.51
N ILE A 101 -9.62 -10.60 1.25
CA ILE A 101 -9.08 -9.32 0.77
C ILE A 101 -10.21 -8.50 0.14
N SER A 102 -10.46 -7.33 0.72
CA SER A 102 -11.37 -6.33 0.17
C SER A 102 -10.58 -5.09 -0.28
N SER A 103 -11.18 -4.27 -1.14
CA SER A 103 -10.57 -3.00 -1.54
C SER A 103 -11.59 -1.88 -1.68
N GLN A 104 -11.13 -0.66 -1.40
CA GLN A 104 -11.88 0.58 -1.49
C GLN A 104 -11.04 1.60 -2.26
N ALA A 105 -11.69 2.37 -3.12
CA ALA A 105 -11.07 3.36 -3.98
C ALA A 105 -11.58 4.75 -3.60
N PHE A 106 -10.66 5.70 -3.45
CA PHE A 106 -10.95 7.07 -3.04
C PHE A 106 -10.22 8.06 -3.93
N LYS A 107 -10.91 9.13 -4.30
CA LYS A 107 -10.28 10.32 -4.89
C LYS A 107 -9.58 11.13 -3.80
N ALA A 108 -8.35 11.56 -4.06
CA ALA A 108 -7.55 12.36 -3.14
C ALA A 108 -6.66 13.40 -3.87
N PRO A 109 -6.41 14.56 -3.24
CA PRO A 109 -5.36 15.49 -3.70
C PRO A 109 -3.99 14.81 -3.73
N TYR A 110 -3.09 15.28 -4.60
CA TYR A 110 -1.78 14.67 -4.85
C TYR A 110 -0.96 14.35 -3.58
N LEU A 111 -0.97 15.26 -2.60
CA LEU A 111 -0.25 15.10 -1.33
C LEU A 111 -0.85 14.02 -0.42
N SER A 112 -2.14 13.70 -0.59
CA SER A 112 -2.86 12.70 0.20
C SER A 112 -2.97 11.34 -0.50
N GLN A 113 -2.46 11.23 -1.73
CA GLN A 113 -2.42 9.97 -2.48
C GLN A 113 -1.44 8.99 -1.84
N ARG A 114 -1.98 7.84 -1.45
CA ARG A 114 -1.31 6.76 -0.71
C ARG A 114 -2.10 5.47 -0.89
N VAL A 115 -1.51 4.35 -0.45
CA VAL A 115 -2.23 3.10 -0.26
C VAL A 115 -2.20 2.74 1.22
N GLU A 116 -3.31 2.28 1.76
CA GLU A 116 -3.38 1.74 3.12
C GLU A 116 -3.72 0.26 3.07
N VAL A 117 -2.95 -0.55 3.79
CA VAL A 117 -3.27 -1.95 4.08
C VAL A 117 -3.79 -1.99 5.51
N VAL A 118 -5.08 -2.28 5.65
CA VAL A 118 -5.78 -2.29 6.94
C VAL A 118 -6.04 -3.74 7.33
N LEU A 119 -5.52 -4.15 8.48
CA LEU A 119 -5.65 -5.49 9.04
C LEU A 119 -6.52 -5.40 10.29
N GLU A 120 -7.69 -6.05 10.25
CA GLU A 120 -8.62 -6.05 11.37
C GLU A 120 -8.20 -7.11 12.40
N GLN A 121 -7.75 -6.72 13.59
CA GLN A 121 -7.45 -7.73 14.60
C GLN A 121 -8.73 -8.46 14.98
N GLY A 122 -8.83 -9.75 14.63
CA GLY A 122 -9.87 -10.62 15.18
C GLY A 122 -9.75 -10.59 16.69
N LYS A 123 -10.87 -10.38 17.40
CA LYS A 123 -10.91 -10.54 18.85
C LYS A 123 -10.37 -11.94 19.17
N LYS A 124 -9.25 -12.00 19.89
CA LYS A 124 -8.76 -13.25 20.50
C LYS A 124 -9.78 -13.76 21.51
#